data_AF-A0A419EBT2-F1
#
_entry.id   AF-A0A419EBT2-F1
#
_cell.length_a   1.000
_cell.length_b   1.000
_cell.length_c   1.000
_cell.angle_alpha   90.00
_cell.angle_beta   90.00
_cell.angle_gamma   90.00
#
_symmetry.space_group_name_H-M   'P 1'
#
loop_
_entity.id
_entity.type
_entity.pdbx_description
1 polymer ?
#
loop_
_entity_poly.entity_id
_entity_poly.type
_entity_poly.pdbx_seq_one_letter_code
_entity_poly.pdbx_strand_id
1 'polypeptide(L)'
;MTIKTKPKQTRQAKQVKTAPTVIERRPTREMRIGAQISYMKAPGVEHVFQVGDNVEVFCDHEKNNDRVRGWIRGIVVQVDNKMVAVQFRSNVFLTDGWMVPDRILWYPLVSEHIRPVLKKSAKKEIPVY
;
A
#
# COMPACT_ATOMS: atom_id res chain seq x y z
N MET A 1 58.61 -44.69 36.21
CA MET A 1 57.60 -45.01 35.19
C MET A 1 58.25 -44.86 33.82
N THR A 2 58.66 -46.00 33.28
CA THR A 2 59.09 -46.32 31.89
C THR A 2 57.93 -45.96 30.94
N ILE A 3 58.04 -45.61 29.65
CA ILE A 3 58.60 -46.33 28.49
C ILE A 3 58.61 -45.41 27.25
N LYS A 4 59.66 -45.56 26.45
CA LYS A 4 59.83 -45.08 25.07
C LYS A 4 58.82 -45.76 24.13
N THR A 5 58.36 -45.09 23.07
CA THR A 5 57.97 -45.79 21.82
C THR A 5 58.14 -44.92 20.56
N LYS A 6 58.53 -45.63 19.50
CA LYS A 6 59.06 -45.25 18.18
C LYS A 6 57.94 -45.07 17.13
N PRO A 7 58.26 -44.59 15.90
CA PRO A 7 57.29 -44.19 14.87
C PRO A 7 56.68 -45.38 14.12
N LYS A 8 55.60 -45.15 13.36
CA LYS A 8 55.04 -46.17 12.46
C LYS A 8 54.65 -45.62 11.09
N GLN A 9 55.38 -46.09 10.10
CA GLN A 9 55.13 -45.98 8.66
C GLN A 9 54.33 -47.23 8.23
N THR A 10 53.27 -47.07 7.43
CA THR A 10 52.59 -48.17 6.71
C THR A 10 51.85 -47.54 5.52
N ARG A 11 52.36 -47.59 4.29
CA ARG A 11 52.23 -48.64 3.23
C ARG A 11 50.79 -48.91 2.74
N GLN A 12 50.57 -48.52 1.47
CA GLN A 12 49.74 -49.15 0.41
C GLN A 12 48.20 -49.11 0.63
N ALA A 13 47.31 -49.10 -0.36
CA ALA A 13 47.35 -49.72 -1.68
C ALA A 13 46.42 -49.03 -2.72
N LYS A 14 46.73 -49.31 -3.98
CA LYS A 14 46.03 -48.99 -5.23
C LYS A 14 44.75 -49.84 -5.34
N GLN A 15 43.61 -49.26 -5.74
CA GLN A 15 42.52 -50.06 -6.30
C GLN A 15 41.74 -49.31 -7.40
N VAL A 16 41.70 -49.95 -8.57
CA VAL A 16 41.01 -49.57 -9.81
C VAL A 16 39.65 -50.25 -9.83
N LYS A 17 38.55 -49.54 -10.12
CA LYS A 17 37.25 -50.11 -10.54
C LYS A 17 36.50 -49.11 -11.44
N THR A 18 36.55 -49.32 -12.77
CA THR A 18 35.49 -49.83 -13.66
C THR A 18 34.39 -48.81 -14.02
N ALA A 19 34.30 -48.51 -15.32
CA ALA A 19 33.28 -47.65 -15.94
C ALA A 19 31.90 -48.32 -16.03
N PRO A 20 30.80 -47.56 -16.09
CA PRO A 20 29.54 -48.03 -16.64
C PRO A 20 29.26 -47.46 -18.03
N THR A 21 28.73 -48.33 -18.88
CA THR A 21 28.30 -48.14 -20.26
C THR A 21 26.84 -47.66 -20.35
N VAL A 22 26.60 -46.75 -21.31
CA VAL A 22 25.39 -46.53 -22.15
C VAL A 22 24.05 -46.17 -21.47
N ILE A 23 23.37 -45.15 -22.02
CA ILE A 23 22.04 -45.23 -22.68
C ILE A 23 21.53 -43.79 -22.89
N GLU A 24 21.53 -43.37 -24.16
CA GLU A 24 20.83 -42.19 -24.67
C GLU A 24 19.32 -42.30 -24.40
N ARG A 25 18.71 -41.22 -23.88
CA ARG A 25 17.25 -41.08 -23.79
C ARG A 25 16.84 -39.65 -24.17
N ARG A 26 16.27 -39.49 -25.37
CA ARG A 26 15.17 -38.54 -25.66
C ARG A 26 13.94 -39.41 -25.95
N PRO A 27 12.67 -39.01 -25.76
CA PRO A 27 12.05 -37.67 -25.74
C PRO A 27 11.12 -37.49 -24.50
N THR A 28 10.46 -36.36 -24.20
CA THR A 28 9.17 -35.88 -24.77
C THR A 28 8.92 -34.42 -24.37
N ARG A 29 8.42 -33.64 -25.33
CA ARG A 29 7.95 -32.26 -25.15
C ARG A 29 6.62 -32.29 -24.39
N GLU A 30 6.67 -32.37 -23.07
CA GLU A 30 5.48 -32.22 -22.24
C GLU A 30 5.08 -30.75 -22.17
N MET A 31 4.04 -30.45 -22.94
CA MET A 31 3.29 -29.20 -22.94
C MET A 31 2.66 -29.01 -21.55
N ARG A 32 3.33 -28.28 -20.66
CA ARG A 32 2.74 -27.82 -19.39
C ARG A 32 1.70 -26.74 -19.70
N ILE A 33 0.49 -27.14 -20.09
CA ILE A 33 -0.70 -26.31 -19.87
C ILE A 33 -1.04 -26.48 -18.39
N GLY A 34 -0.22 -25.88 -17.53
CA GLY A 34 -0.65 -25.62 -16.17
C GLY A 34 -1.84 -24.67 -16.29
N ALA A 35 -3.01 -25.08 -15.78
CA ALA A 35 -4.12 -24.16 -15.60
C ALA A 35 -3.55 -22.95 -14.85
N GLN A 36 -3.39 -21.85 -15.57
CA GLN A 36 -3.00 -20.59 -14.98
C GLN A 36 -4.19 -20.19 -14.12
N ILE A 37 -4.09 -20.48 -12.82
CA ILE A 37 -5.08 -20.09 -11.83
C ILE A 37 -5.09 -18.57 -11.88
N SER A 38 -6.07 -18.03 -12.60
CA SER A 38 -6.34 -16.60 -12.65
C SER A 38 -6.91 -16.22 -11.30
N TYR A 39 -6.04 -15.84 -10.37
CA TYR A 39 -6.48 -15.24 -9.12
C TYR A 39 -7.17 -13.92 -9.46
N MET A 40 -8.46 -13.81 -9.13
CA MET A 40 -9.12 -12.50 -9.10
C MET A 40 -8.34 -11.64 -8.13
N LYS A 41 -7.87 -10.47 -8.59
CA LYS A 41 -7.33 -9.45 -7.68
C LYS A 41 -8.42 -9.18 -6.64
N ALA A 42 -8.08 -9.30 -5.36
CA ALA A 42 -9.02 -8.92 -4.31
C ALA A 42 -9.56 -7.52 -4.65
N PRO A 43 -10.89 -7.30 -4.59
CA PRO A 43 -11.45 -5.99 -4.88
C PRO A 43 -10.71 -5.00 -3.97
N GLY A 44 -9.94 -4.11 -4.60
CA GLY A 44 -9.24 -3.08 -3.85
C GLY A 44 -10.30 -2.23 -3.17
N VAL A 45 -10.09 -1.89 -1.90
CA VAL A 45 -10.83 -0.79 -1.28
C VAL A 45 -10.28 0.46 -1.96
N GLU A 46 -10.89 0.87 -3.07
CA GLU A 46 -10.61 2.17 -3.67
C GLU A 46 -11.07 3.22 -2.66
N HIS A 47 -10.11 3.80 -1.94
CA HIS A 47 -10.39 4.92 -1.06
C HIS A 47 -10.75 6.11 -1.95
N VAL A 48 -11.99 6.60 -1.79
CA VAL A 48 -12.52 7.76 -2.53
C VAL A 48 -11.71 9.04 -2.27
N PHE A 49 -10.98 9.06 -1.15
CA PHE A 49 -10.16 10.17 -0.71
C PHE A 49 -8.70 9.74 -0.56
N GLN A 50 -7.78 10.63 -0.94
CA GLN A 50 -6.33 10.47 -0.71
C GLN A 50 -5.80 11.63 0.13
N VAL A 51 -4.70 11.39 0.85
CA VAL A 51 -4.00 12.46 1.59
C VAL A 51 -3.55 13.54 0.61
N GLY A 52 -3.85 14.80 0.95
CA GLY A 52 -3.61 15.97 0.11
C GLY A 52 -4.79 16.37 -0.78
N ASP A 53 -5.87 15.59 -0.84
CA ASP A 53 -7.05 15.99 -1.60
C ASP A 53 -7.78 17.18 -0.98
N ASN A 54 -8.32 18.02 -1.86
CA ASN A 54 -9.20 19.11 -1.46
C ASN A 54 -10.64 18.60 -1.42
N VAL A 55 -11.26 18.77 -0.25
CA VAL A 55 -12.63 18.34 0.02
C VAL A 55 -13.44 19.50 0.56
N GLU A 56 -14.75 19.45 0.36
CA GLU A 56 -15.69 20.34 1.03
C GLU A 56 -16.44 19.55 2.09
N VAL A 57 -16.52 20.12 3.29
CA VAL A 57 -17.12 19.50 4.45
C VAL A 57 -18.22 20.38 5.01
N PHE A 58 -19.34 19.78 5.40
CA PHE A 58 -20.45 20.46 6.05
C PHE A 58 -20.27 20.46 7.57
N CYS A 59 -19.87 21.59 8.15
CA CYS A 59 -19.65 21.74 9.59
C CYS A 59 -19.86 23.19 10.06
N ASP A 60 -19.91 23.35 11.38
CA ASP A 60 -19.86 24.65 12.03
C ASP A 60 -18.43 25.20 11.93
N HIS A 61 -18.29 26.39 11.38
CA HIS A 61 -17.00 27.04 11.18
C HIS A 61 -17.11 28.55 11.32
N GLU A 62 -15.97 29.18 11.51
CA GLU A 62 -15.88 30.62 11.54
C GLU A 62 -15.81 31.19 10.12
N LYS A 63 -16.69 32.14 9.82
CA LYS A 63 -16.70 32.90 8.57
C LYS A 63 -17.01 34.35 8.90
N ASN A 64 -16.12 35.27 8.49
CA ASN A 64 -16.24 36.70 8.79
C ASN A 64 -16.38 36.99 10.30
N ASN A 65 -15.67 36.24 11.15
CA ASN A 65 -15.73 36.36 12.61
C ASN A 65 -17.08 35.94 13.23
N ASP A 66 -17.98 35.36 12.45
CA ASP A 66 -19.24 34.76 12.91
C ASP A 66 -19.18 33.24 12.80
N ARG A 67 -19.80 32.54 13.76
CA ARG A 67 -19.98 31.09 13.70
C ARG A 67 -21.16 30.76 12.80
N VAL A 68 -20.90 30.03 11.72
CA VAL A 68 -21.91 29.62 10.74
C VAL A 68 -21.83 28.12 10.48
N ARG A 69 -22.97 27.50 10.15
CA ARG A 69 -23.02 26.11 9.70
C ARG A 69 -23.10 26.05 8.19
N GLY A 70 -22.14 25.38 7.55
CA GLY A 70 -22.11 25.34 6.09
C GLY A 70 -20.96 24.53 5.51
N TRP A 71 -20.84 24.57 4.19
CA TRP A 71 -19.75 23.93 3.47
C TRP A 71 -18.48 24.79 3.55
N ILE A 72 -17.39 24.18 4.00
CA ILE A 72 -16.06 24.79 4.04
C ILE A 72 -15.03 23.86 3.43
N ARG A 73 -14.03 24.44 2.77
CA ARG A 73 -12.93 23.68 2.15
C ARG A 73 -11.92 23.24 3.21
N GLY A 74 -11.49 21.99 3.09
CA GLY A 74 -10.43 21.41 3.89
C GLY A 74 -9.52 20.53 3.04
N ILE A 75 -8.43 20.09 3.65
CA ILE A 75 -7.44 19.20 3.02
C ILE A 75 -7.43 17.90 3.80
N VAL A 76 -7.47 16.77 3.10
CA VAL A 76 -7.34 15.45 3.73
C VAL A 76 -5.92 15.30 4.24
N VAL A 77 -5.75 15.07 5.54
CA VAL A 77 -4.43 14.89 6.18
C VAL A 77 -4.16 13.44 6.56
N GLN A 78 -5.20 12.66 6.81
CA GLN A 78 -5.09 11.25 7.13
C GLN A 78 -6.29 10.48 6.56
N VAL A 79 -6.03 9.29 6.04
CA VAL A 79 -7.05 8.35 5.56
C VAL A 79 -6.80 7.02 6.24
N ASP A 80 -7.82 6.55 6.96
CA ASP A 80 -7.88 5.22 7.55
C ASP A 80 -8.94 4.39 6.81
N ASN A 81 -9.07 3.11 7.17
CA ASN A 81 -10.00 2.18 6.50
C ASN A 81 -11.49 2.55 6.67
N LYS A 82 -11.84 3.39 7.65
CA LYS A 82 -13.23 3.74 7.98
C LYS A 82 -13.49 5.24 8.00
N MET A 83 -12.45 6.04 8.25
CA MET A 83 -12.56 7.45 8.55
C MET A 83 -11.50 8.24 7.78
N VAL A 84 -11.79 9.50 7.54
CA VAL A 84 -10.89 10.47 6.93
C VAL A 84 -10.78 11.69 7.82
N ALA A 85 -9.56 12.13 8.08
CA ALA A 85 -9.28 13.35 8.83
C ALA A 85 -9.08 14.51 7.86
N VAL A 86 -9.84 15.58 8.07
CA VAL A 86 -9.80 16.79 7.24
C VAL A 86 -9.32 17.96 8.09
N GLN A 87 -8.25 18.60 7.65
CA GLN A 87 -7.69 19.81 8.25
C GLN A 87 -8.30 21.05 7.61
N PHE A 88 -8.71 22.01 8.46
CA PHE A 88 -9.25 23.30 8.05
C PHE A 88 -8.27 24.43 8.34
N ARG A 89 -8.38 25.51 7.55
CA ARG A 89 -7.62 26.75 7.76
C ARG A 89 -8.32 27.68 8.75
N SER A 90 -9.65 27.72 8.73
CA SER A 90 -10.49 28.47 9.67
C SER A 90 -10.76 27.66 10.94
N ASN A 91 -11.18 28.35 12.00
CA ASN A 91 -11.67 27.68 13.20
C ASN A 91 -12.94 26.88 12.88
N VAL A 92 -13.02 25.67 13.42
CA VAL A 92 -14.17 24.77 13.29
C VAL A 92 -14.66 24.36 14.66
N PHE A 93 -15.93 24.02 14.73
CA PHE A 93 -16.63 23.72 15.97
C PHE A 93 -17.35 22.39 15.86
N LEU A 94 -17.40 21.68 16.98
CA LEU A 94 -18.25 20.51 17.15
C LEU A 94 -19.71 20.95 17.35
N THR A 95 -20.64 20.01 17.20
CA THR A 95 -22.09 20.27 17.32
C THR A 95 -22.52 20.72 18.72
N ASP A 96 -21.75 20.36 19.73
CA ASP A 96 -21.89 20.80 21.13
C ASP A 96 -21.34 22.23 21.36
N GLY A 97 -20.73 22.82 20.34
CA GLY A 97 -20.22 24.18 20.35
C GLY A 97 -18.77 24.35 20.76
N TRP A 98 -18.04 23.25 20.97
CA TRP A 98 -16.62 23.31 21.30
C TRP A 98 -15.78 23.61 20.06
N MET A 99 -14.88 24.58 20.18
CA MET A 99 -13.89 24.87 19.15
C MET A 99 -12.84 23.77 19.12
N VAL A 100 -12.49 23.28 17.94
CA VAL A 100 -11.44 22.27 17.78
C VAL A 100 -10.08 22.95 17.65
N PRO A 101 -9.15 22.76 18.61
CA PRO A 101 -7.87 23.49 18.64
C PRO A 101 -6.99 23.16 17.44
N ASP A 102 -6.99 21.90 17.01
CA ASP A 102 -6.20 21.44 15.86
C ASP A 102 -6.86 21.77 14.52
N ARG A 103 -8.13 22.17 14.54
CA ARG A 103 -8.96 22.41 13.35
C ARG A 103 -9.02 21.17 12.44
N ILE A 104 -9.00 19.97 13.03
CA ILE A 104 -9.14 18.70 12.32
C ILE A 104 -10.45 18.04 12.73
N LEU A 105 -11.26 17.64 11.76
CA LEU A 105 -12.44 16.83 12.00
C LEU A 105 -12.35 15.50 11.25
N TRP A 106 -12.85 14.47 11.90
CA TRP A 106 -12.88 13.10 11.39
C TRP A 106 -14.27 12.78 10.85
N TYR A 107 -14.34 12.29 9.62
CA TYR A 107 -15.59 11.90 8.96
C TYR A 107 -15.53 10.45 8.52
N PRO A 108 -16.65 9.71 8.60
CA PRO A 108 -16.77 8.43 7.92
C PRO A 108 -16.59 8.58 6.40
N LEU A 109 -15.96 7.60 5.74
CA LEU A 109 -15.74 7.64 4.29
C LEU A 109 -17.06 7.73 3.47
N VAL A 110 -18.17 7.29 4.05
CA VAL A 110 -19.51 7.29 3.43
C VAL A 110 -20.40 8.44 3.91
N SER A 111 -19.86 9.41 4.64
CA SER A 111 -20.66 10.52 5.19
C SER A 111 -21.14 11.46 4.08
N GLU A 112 -22.41 11.86 4.14
CA GLU A 112 -22.95 12.91 3.27
C GLU A 112 -22.39 14.31 3.58
N HIS A 113 -21.68 14.47 4.71
CA HIS A 113 -21.09 15.72 5.14
C HIS A 113 -19.70 15.97 4.57
N ILE A 114 -19.18 15.09 3.71
CA ILE A 114 -17.93 15.29 2.99
C ILE A 114 -18.13 15.04 1.50
N ARG A 115 -17.61 15.92 0.65
CA ARG A 115 -17.64 15.77 -0.80
C ARG A 115 -16.28 16.10 -1.43
N PRO A 116 -15.87 15.38 -2.49
CA PRO A 116 -14.67 15.74 -3.24
C PRO A 116 -14.88 17.05 -4.00
N VAL A 117 -13.88 17.93 -3.99
CA VAL A 117 -13.89 19.10 -4.88
C VAL A 117 -13.55 18.61 -6.28
N LEU A 118 -14.53 18.67 -7.19
CA LEU A 118 -14.31 18.37 -8.60
C LEU A 118 -13.22 19.30 -9.14
N LYS A 119 -12.01 18.76 -9.34
CA LYS A 119 -10.95 19.44 -10.07
C LYS A 119 -11.48 19.61 -11.49
N LYS A 120 -11.85 20.84 -11.88
CA LYS A 120 -12.12 21.15 -13.29
C LYS A 120 -10.82 20.83 -14.03
N SER A 121 -10.79 19.71 -14.74
CA SER A 121 -9.69 19.37 -15.62
C SER A 121 -9.61 20.51 -16.63
N ALA A 122 -8.58 21.35 -16.52
CA ALA A 122 -8.26 22.29 -17.57
C ALA A 122 -8.02 21.44 -18.83
N LYS A 123 -8.93 21.52 -19.80
CA LYS A 123 -8.72 20.91 -21.11
C LYS A 123 -7.40 21.47 -21.63
N LYS A 124 -6.37 20.63 -21.73
CA LYS A 124 -5.22 20.92 -22.59
C LYS A 124 -5.78 20.97 -24.00
N GLU A 125 -6.08 22.15 -24.50
CA GLU A 125 -6.33 22.35 -25.91
C GLU A 125 -5.07 21.91 -26.66
N ILE A 126 -5.21 20.89 -27.49
CA ILE A 126 -4.13 20.36 -28.32
C ILE A 126 -3.95 21.41 -29.43
N PRO A 127 -2.79 22.07 -29.56
CA PRO A 127 -2.55 22.95 -30.70
C PRO A 127 -2.47 22.08 -31.95
N VAL A 128 -3.42 22.26 -32.86
CA VAL A 128 -3.33 21.70 -34.22
C VAL A 128 -2.33 22.59 -34.97
N TYR A 129 -1.21 22.00 -35.38
CA TYR A 129 -0.23 22.63 -36.29
C TYR A 129 -0.65 22.43 -37.73
#